data_AF-J3QL86-F1
#
_entry.id   AF-J3QL86-F1
#
_cell.length_a   1.000
_cell.length_b   1.000
_cell.length_c   1.000
_cell.angle_alpha   90.00
_cell.angle_beta   90.00
_cell.angle_gamma   90.00
#
_symmetry.space_group_name_H-M   'P 1'
#
loop_
_entity.id
_entity.type
_entity.pdbx_description
1 polymer ?
#
loop_
_entity_poly.entity_id
_entity_poly.type
_entity_poly.pdbx_seq_one_letter_code
_entity_poly.pdbx_strand_id
1 'polypeptide(L)'
;MKDWQEIIALYEKDNTYLVELSSLLVRNVNYEIPSLKKQIAKCQQLQQEYSRKEEECQAGAAEMREQFYHSCKQYGITGENVRGELLALVKDLPSQLAEIGAAAQQSLGEAIDVYQASVGFVC
;
A
#
# COMPACT_ATOMS: atom_id res chain seq x y z
N MET A 1 63.98 -23.87 8.32
CA MET A 1 62.79 -24.75 8.36
C MET A 1 62.81 -25.77 9.51
N LYS A 2 63.90 -25.93 10.29
CA LYS A 2 63.92 -26.81 11.48
C LYS A 2 62.93 -26.36 12.58
N ASP A 3 62.84 -25.06 12.82
CA ASP A 3 61.98 -24.52 13.90
C ASP A 3 60.50 -24.87 13.69
N TRP A 4 60.01 -24.81 12.45
CA TRP A 4 58.63 -25.22 12.13
C TRP A 4 58.40 -26.72 12.32
N GLN A 5 59.40 -27.55 11.99
CA GLN A 5 59.31 -29.00 12.21
C GLN A 5 59.31 -29.32 13.71
N GLU A 6 60.07 -28.58 14.52
CA GLU A 6 60.07 -28.72 15.97
C GLU A 6 58.73 -28.30 16.59
N ILE A 7 58.13 -27.21 16.13
CA ILE A 7 56.79 -26.79 16.57
C ILE A 7 55.75 -27.87 16.27
N ILE A 8 55.76 -28.44 15.06
CA ILE A 8 54.84 -29.53 14.69
C ILE A 8 55.09 -30.75 15.58
N ALA A 9 56.34 -31.16 15.76
CA ALA A 9 56.68 -32.30 16.61
C ALA A 9 56.22 -32.10 18.06
N LEU A 10 56.33 -30.89 18.62
CA LEU A 10 55.83 -30.56 19.96
C LEU A 10 54.29 -30.54 20.04
N TYR A 11 53.62 -30.14 18.96
CA TYR A 11 52.16 -30.09 18.90
C TYR A 11 51.52 -31.48 18.71
N GLU A 12 52.22 -32.37 18.01
CA GLU A 12 51.88 -33.80 17.88
C GLU A 12 52.25 -34.60 19.12
N LYS A 13 53.35 -34.22 19.79
CA LYS A 13 53.77 -34.83 21.05
C LYS A 13 52.64 -34.73 22.07
N ASP A 14 52.38 -35.87 22.70
CA ASP A 14 51.30 -36.07 23.68
C ASP A 14 49.89 -35.73 23.15
N ASN A 15 49.72 -35.66 21.83
CA ASN A 15 48.47 -35.37 21.12
C ASN A 15 47.82 -34.03 21.51
N THR A 16 48.63 -33.00 21.76
CA THR A 16 48.16 -31.66 22.15
C THR A 16 47.14 -31.09 21.16
N TYR A 17 47.37 -31.28 19.86
CA TYR A 17 46.43 -30.90 18.80
C TYR A 17 45.02 -31.52 18.96
N LEU A 18 44.91 -32.77 19.41
CA LEU A 18 43.63 -33.44 19.60
C LEU A 18 42.85 -32.83 20.76
N VAL A 19 43.53 -32.40 21.82
CA VAL A 19 42.88 -31.75 22.97
C VAL A 19 42.29 -30.41 22.55
N GLU A 20 43.03 -29.61 21.79
CA GLU A 20 42.53 -28.34 21.25
C GLU A 20 41.33 -28.54 20.32
N LEU A 21 41.43 -29.47 19.37
CA LEU A 21 40.33 -29.83 18.47
C LEU A 21 39.10 -30.33 19.23
N SER A 22 39.28 -31.13 20.28
CA SER A 22 38.19 -31.63 21.12
C SER A 22 37.50 -30.49 21.87
N SER A 23 38.26 -29.54 22.42
CA SER A 23 37.72 -28.34 23.07
C SER A 23 36.92 -27.48 22.10
N LEU A 24 37.45 -27.28 20.88
CA LEU A 24 36.75 -26.55 19.83
C LEU A 24 35.46 -27.26 19.40
N LEU A 25 35.49 -28.59 19.25
CA LEU A 25 34.32 -29.39 18.91
C LEU A 25 33.24 -29.27 19.99
N VAL A 26 33.62 -29.40 21.26
CA VAL A 26 32.70 -29.26 22.41
C VAL A 26 32.06 -27.87 22.40
N ARG A 27 32.83 -26.80 22.15
CA ARG A 27 32.28 -25.44 22.05
C ARG A 27 31.28 -25.30 20.89
N ASN A 28 31.63 -25.83 19.72
CA ASN A 28 30.77 -25.76 18.53
C ASN A 28 29.44 -26.50 18.73
N VAL A 29 29.50 -27.71 19.28
CA VAL A 29 28.32 -28.54 19.50
C VAL A 29 27.41 -27.95 20.59
N ASN A 30 28.00 -27.46 21.68
CA ASN A 30 27.22 -27.02 22.84
C ASN A 30 26.72 -25.59 22.74
N TYR A 31 27.41 -24.71 22.01
CA TYR A 31 27.10 -23.27 22.03
C TYR A 31 26.91 -22.67 20.65
N GLU A 32 27.87 -22.85 19.74
CA GLU A 32 27.85 -22.17 18.43
C GLU A 32 26.67 -22.66 17.57
N ILE A 33 26.54 -23.98 17.38
CA ILE A 33 25.47 -24.57 16.57
C ILE A 33 24.08 -24.25 17.15
N PRO A 34 23.82 -24.42 18.47
CA PRO A 34 22.56 -24.01 19.05
C PRO A 34 22.24 -22.52 18.89
N SER A 35 23.23 -21.64 19.04
CA SER A 35 23.06 -20.20 18.85
C SER A 35 22.67 -19.87 17.41
N LEU A 36 23.40 -20.42 16.44
CA LEU A 36 23.10 -20.25 15.02
C LEU A 36 21.72 -20.79 14.65
N LYS A 37 21.32 -21.95 15.17
CA LYS A 37 19.96 -22.50 14.97
C LYS A 37 18.88 -21.55 15.48
N LYS A 38 19.07 -20.95 16.67
CA LYS A 38 18.14 -19.94 17.20
C LYS A 38 18.07 -18.70 16.31
N GLN A 39 19.22 -18.24 15.81
CA GLN A 39 19.26 -17.09 14.91
C GLN A 39 18.56 -17.38 13.58
N ILE A 40 18.77 -18.56 12.99
CA ILE A 40 18.08 -19.02 11.78
C ILE A 40 16.57 -19.05 12.01
N ALA A 41 16.11 -19.65 13.11
CA ALA A 41 14.68 -19.72 13.43
C ALA A 41 14.06 -18.32 13.56
N LYS A 42 14.77 -17.38 14.20
CA LYS A 42 14.33 -15.98 14.29
C LYS A 42 14.26 -15.30 12.92
N CYS A 43 15.25 -15.52 12.06
CA CYS A 43 15.24 -14.99 10.70
C CYS A 43 14.08 -15.56 9.88
N GLN A 44 13.78 -16.86 10.01
CA GLN A 44 12.65 -17.50 9.33
C GLN A 44 11.31 -16.94 9.81
N GLN A 45 11.15 -16.74 11.13
CA GLN A 45 9.95 -16.11 11.68
C GLN A 45 9.76 -14.69 11.13
N LEU A 46 10.82 -13.87 11.17
CA LEU A 46 10.78 -12.50 10.65
C LEU A 46 10.47 -12.48 9.15
N GLN A 47 11.04 -13.40 8.38
CA GLN A 47 10.74 -13.53 6.95
C GLN A 47 9.25 -13.76 6.72
N GLN A 48 8.64 -14.69 7.45
CA GLN A 48 7.21 -14.97 7.33
C GLN A 48 6.35 -13.76 7.73
N GLU A 49 6.72 -13.05 8.80
CA GLU A 49 6.03 -11.83 9.22
C GLU A 49 6.12 -10.73 8.16
N TYR A 50 7.28 -10.56 7.53
CA TYR A 50 7.45 -9.57 6.47
C TYR A 50 6.70 -9.93 5.20
N SER A 51 6.72 -11.20 4.77
CA SER A 51 5.91 -11.64 3.62
C SER A 51 4.42 -11.41 3.86
N ARG A 52 3.90 -11.71 5.06
CA ARG A 52 2.50 -11.41 5.39
C ARG A 52 2.20 -9.91 5.35
N LYS A 53 3.07 -9.09 5.94
CA LYS A 53 2.91 -7.61 5.91
C LYS A 53 2.96 -7.05 4.50
N GLU A 54 3.82 -7.60 3.64
CA GLU A 54 3.90 -7.21 2.24
C GLU A 54 2.58 -7.49 1.53
N GLU A 55 2.02 -8.69 1.69
CA GLU A 55 0.72 -9.06 1.12
C GLU A 55 -0.41 -8.14 1.63
N GLU A 56 -0.46 -7.89 2.95
CA GLU A 56 -1.43 -6.97 3.57
C GLU A 56 -1.30 -5.54 3.00
N CYS A 57 -0.08 -5.02 2.85
CA CYS A 57 0.17 -3.70 2.28
C CYS A 57 -0.22 -3.63 0.80
N GLN A 58 0.08 -4.66 0.01
CA GLN A 58 -0.29 -4.72 -1.41
C GLN A 58 -1.81 -4.78 -1.57
N ALA A 59 -2.50 -5.60 -0.77
CA ALA A 59 -3.96 -5.68 -0.76
C ALA A 59 -4.59 -4.34 -0.37
N GLY A 60 -4.12 -3.70 0.70
CA GLY A 60 -4.62 -2.39 1.13
C GLY A 60 -4.38 -1.28 0.09
N ALA A 61 -3.25 -1.30 -0.60
CA ALA A 61 -2.97 -0.36 -1.69
C ALA A 61 -3.89 -0.60 -2.90
N ALA A 62 -4.18 -1.86 -3.24
CA ALA A 62 -5.12 -2.21 -4.30
C ALA A 62 -6.56 -1.78 -3.94
N GLU A 63 -6.99 -2.03 -2.70
CA GLU A 63 -8.30 -1.61 -2.20
C GLU A 63 -8.46 -0.08 -2.24
N MET A 64 -7.50 0.68 -1.72
CA MET A 64 -7.57 2.15 -1.78
C MET A 64 -7.60 2.68 -3.21
N ARG A 65 -6.86 2.05 -4.12
CA ARG A 65 -6.90 2.40 -5.54
C ARG A 65 -8.28 2.11 -6.15
N GLU A 66 -8.87 0.97 -5.83
CA GLU A 66 -10.22 0.62 -6.30
C GLU A 66 -11.27 1.59 -5.76
N GLN A 67 -11.23 1.91 -4.46
CA GLN A 67 -12.13 2.89 -3.85
C GLN A 67 -11.99 4.28 -4.48
N PHE A 68 -10.77 4.71 -4.79
CA PHE A 68 -10.52 5.97 -5.50
C PHE A 68 -11.18 5.97 -6.88
N TYR A 69 -10.95 4.95 -7.70
CA TYR A 69 -11.54 4.87 -9.03
C TYR A 69 -13.05 4.66 -9.01
N HIS A 70 -13.57 3.93 -8.02
CA HIS A 70 -15.01 3.81 -7.81
C HIS A 70 -15.63 5.18 -7.54
N SER A 71 -15.02 5.98 -6.66
CA SER A 71 -15.46 7.35 -6.40
C SER A 71 -15.38 8.23 -7.64
N CYS A 72 -14.29 8.16 -8.42
CA CYS A 72 -14.17 8.90 -9.67
C CYS A 72 -15.29 8.54 -10.66
N LYS A 73 -15.62 7.25 -10.80
CA LYS A 73 -16.73 6.79 -11.64
C LYS A 73 -18.09 7.32 -11.17
N GLN A 74 -18.33 7.41 -9.86
CA GLN A 74 -19.57 7.99 -9.33
C GLN A 74 -19.76 9.45 -9.73
N TYR A 75 -18.66 10.22 -9.84
CA TYR A 75 -18.68 11.59 -10.34
C TYR A 75 -18.62 11.70 -11.87
N GLY A 76 -18.50 10.58 -12.59
CA GLY A 76 -18.37 10.57 -14.05
C GLY A 76 -17.02 11.08 -14.56
N ILE A 77 -15.97 11.02 -13.75
CA ILE A 77 -14.62 11.50 -14.08
C ILE A 77 -13.63 10.32 -14.21
N THR A 78 -12.54 10.49 -14.96
CA THR A 78 -11.49 9.48 -15.13
C THR A 78 -10.53 9.44 -13.95
N GLY A 79 -10.34 10.58 -13.26
CA GLY A 79 -9.49 10.69 -12.07
C GLY A 79 -8.04 11.07 -12.35
N GLU A 80 -7.71 11.50 -13.57
CA GLU A 80 -6.36 11.95 -13.96
C GLU A 80 -6.04 13.35 -13.42
N ASN A 81 -7.04 14.26 -13.43
CA ASN A 81 -6.92 15.59 -12.85
C ASN A 81 -8.27 15.95 -12.23
N VAL A 82 -8.57 15.31 -11.10
CA VAL A 82 -9.86 15.39 -10.40
C VAL A 82 -10.39 16.82 -10.31
N ARG A 83 -9.54 17.79 -9.93
CA ARG A 83 -9.95 19.19 -9.82
C ARG A 83 -10.38 19.77 -11.18
N GLY A 84 -9.58 19.54 -12.23
CA GLY A 84 -9.87 20.03 -13.57
C GLY A 84 -11.14 19.41 -14.15
N GLU A 85 -11.30 18.10 -13.96
CA GLU A 85 -12.47 17.34 -14.43
C GLU A 85 -13.77 17.78 -13.74
N LEU A 86 -13.74 17.92 -12.41
CA LEU A 86 -14.89 18.44 -11.65
C LEU A 86 -15.25 19.87 -12.06
N LEU A 87 -14.26 20.74 -12.30
CA LEU A 87 -14.52 22.10 -12.77
C LEU A 87 -15.09 22.12 -14.20
N ALA A 88 -14.72 21.17 -15.05
CA ALA A 88 -15.28 21.06 -16.40
C ALA A 88 -16.77 20.70 -16.35
N LEU A 89 -17.16 19.73 -15.51
CA LEU A 89 -18.57 19.35 -15.34
C LEU A 89 -19.47 20.53 -14.93
N VAL A 90 -18.97 21.44 -14.10
CA VAL A 90 -19.73 22.63 -13.66
C VAL A 90 -19.96 23.63 -14.80
N LYS A 91 -19.08 23.68 -15.81
CA LYS A 91 -19.21 24.64 -16.92
C LYS A 91 -20.41 24.37 -17.82
N ASP A 92 -20.86 23.13 -17.88
CA ASP A 92 -22.01 22.73 -18.69
C ASP A 92 -23.35 22.94 -17.96
N LEU A 93 -23.32 23.27 -16.66
CA LEU A 93 -24.52 23.45 -15.85
C LEU A 93 -25.35 24.68 -16.26
N PRO A 94 -24.77 25.88 -16.54
CA PRO A 94 -25.55 27.05 -16.95
C PRO A 94 -26.32 26.84 -18.26
N SER A 95 -25.74 26.13 -19.23
CA SER A 95 -26.43 25.83 -20.50
C SER A 95 -27.59 24.86 -20.29
N GLN A 96 -27.40 23.80 -19.49
CA GLN A 96 -28.47 22.87 -19.13
C GLN A 96 -29.61 23.56 -18.38
N LEU A 97 -29.29 24.45 -17.43
CA LEU A 97 -30.30 25.23 -16.71
C LEU A 97 -31.04 26.21 -17.63
N ALA A 98 -30.35 26.81 -18.59
CA ALA A 98 -30.98 27.69 -19.58
C ALA A 98 -31.94 26.93 -20.50
N GLU A 99 -31.57 25.73 -20.97
CA GLU A 99 -32.45 24.85 -21.75
C GLU A 99 -33.69 24.45 -20.96
N ILE A 100 -33.52 23.99 -19.71
CA ILE A 100 -34.63 23.63 -18.82
C ILE A 100 -35.54 24.83 -18.58
N GLY A 101 -34.96 26.00 -18.31
CA GLY A 101 -35.70 27.24 -18.12
C GLY A 101 -36.50 27.63 -19.36
N ALA A 102 -35.93 27.51 -20.56
CA ALA A 102 -36.62 27.77 -21.81
C ALA A 102 -37.78 26.79 -22.05
N ALA A 103 -37.58 25.49 -21.78
CA ALA A 103 -38.61 24.47 -21.89
C ALA A 103 -39.76 24.69 -20.87
N ALA A 104 -39.43 25.07 -19.64
CA ALA A 104 -40.41 25.43 -18.62
C ALA A 104 -41.22 26.66 -19.04
N GLN A 105 -40.57 27.70 -19.58
CA GLN A 105 -41.25 28.90 -20.07
C GLN A 105 -42.19 28.60 -21.25
N GLN A 106 -41.81 27.70 -22.16
CA GLN A 106 -42.68 27.29 -23.26
C GLN A 106 -43.92 26.52 -22.81
N SER A 107 -43.81 25.72 -21.75
CA SER A 107 -44.90 24.86 -21.28
C SER A 107 -45.81 25.54 -20.27
N LEU A 108 -45.26 26.38 -19.38
CA LEU A 108 -46.01 27.05 -18.32
C LEU A 108 -46.20 28.55 -18.52
N GLY A 109 -45.55 29.17 -19.51
CA GLY A 109 -45.56 30.63 -19.69
C GLY A 109 -46.96 31.23 -19.75
N GLU A 110 -47.84 30.69 -20.62
CA GLU A 110 -49.23 31.17 -20.72
C GLU A 110 -50.00 31.02 -19.40
N ALA A 111 -49.82 29.90 -18.69
CA ALA A 111 -50.48 29.68 -17.40
C ALA A 111 -50.00 30.67 -16.33
N ILE A 112 -48.71 31.00 -16.34
CA ILE A 112 -48.09 32.01 -15.46
C ILE A 112 -48.65 33.40 -15.79
N ASP A 113 -48.70 33.77 -17.07
CA ASP A 113 -49.20 35.08 -17.52
C ASP A 113 -50.68 35.29 -17.13
N VAL A 114 -51.51 34.26 -17.33
CA VAL A 114 -52.93 34.29 -16.92
C VAL A 114 -53.06 34.44 -15.41
N TYR A 115 -52.28 33.68 -14.63
CA TYR A 115 -52.31 33.77 -13.18
C TYR A 115 -51.85 35.15 -12.67
N GLN A 116 -50.78 35.70 -13.23
CA GLN A 116 -50.30 37.05 -12.88
C GLN A 116 -51.32 38.14 -13.20
N ALA A 117 -51.97 38.06 -14.37
CA ALA A 117 -53.04 38.98 -14.73
C ALA A 117 -54.23 38.87 -13.77
N SER A 118 -54.55 37.65 -13.31
CA SER A 118 -55.62 37.40 -12.34
C SER A 118 -55.33 38.02 -10.98
N VAL A 119 -54.10 37.88 -10.49
CA VAL A 119 -53.69 38.40 -9.16
C VAL A 119 -53.52 39.92 -9.19
N GLY A 120 -52.98 40.49 -10.27
CA GLY A 120 -52.86 41.94 -10.45
C GLY A 120 -54.18 42.69 -10.60
N PHE A 121 -55.28 41.97 -10.85
CA PHE A 121 -56.64 42.53 -10.86
C PHE A 121 -57.28 42.55 -9.45
N VAL A 122 -56.72 41.81 -8.48
CA VAL A 122 -57.26 41.63 -7.12
C VAL A 122 -56.55 42.53 -6.08
N CYS A 123 -55.48 43.24 -6.47
CA CYS A 123 -54.87 44.34 -5.72
C CYS A 123 -55.13 45.68 -6.43
#